data_AF-A0A2T2WNC4-F1
#
_entry.id   AF-A0A2T2WNC4-F1
#
_cell.length_a   1.000
_cell.length_b   1.000
_cell.length_c   1.000
_cell.angle_alpha   90.00
_cell.angle_beta   90.00
_cell.angle_gamma   90.00
#
_symmetry.space_group_name_H-M   'P 1'
#
loop_
_entity.id
_entity.type
_entity.pdbx_description
1 polymer ?
#
loop_
_entity_poly.entity_id
_entity_poly.type
_entity_poly.pdbx_seq_one_letter_code
_entity_poly.pdbx_strand_id
1 'polypeptide(L)'
;MWACPDGCSGSGGASPAKQPFFPMQRRFSSMIETITDFNALLTDDNLVAIRLTQRLAPITDTPVIFPPTYANIGYDITTFSDGTKVVTIDSIPSQANRLEPLLYTKDKQTENWLVPPVTLVFSHESPRIQASLLEIGHRAADAIVLYGTDLGSDLQKAFKDLQHGNAYPLACIAPTSLLFGFWDSRGTGQKRPRILRAQIRAWDIEVVYTASQYRSVWEYLNESQRQSIDDAVKNGKKSANASEKKRSAWGLADVPNVYRPQSHDRVLGGVWVRGRLERDVVINLIALRALKGADAQQTNALQRYLLGLALWTGTQDLDLYLREGCLLRYADPNDQWMTVPRRGDPRPVEWNRDQINAYAQETAAPFRTEWPTVFGDYWPHLEYPVHIEGVARTIKNAKDDSLNLEDDPA
;
A
#
# COMPACT_ATOMS: atom_id res chain seq x y z
N MET A 1 -72.25 -35.81 -3.10
CA MET A 1 -73.32 -35.34 -4.01
C MET A 1 -72.96 -33.90 -4.36
N TRP A 2 -72.58 -33.66 -5.62
CA TRP A 2 -72.40 -32.36 -6.31
C TRP A 2 -71.31 -31.41 -5.77
N ALA A 3 -70.15 -31.30 -6.43
CA ALA A 3 -69.85 -30.61 -7.71
C ALA A 3 -69.50 -29.12 -7.52
N CYS A 4 -68.22 -28.78 -7.77
CA CYS A 4 -67.77 -27.45 -8.25
C CYS A 4 -68.44 -27.14 -9.61
N PRO A 5 -68.59 -25.86 -10.01
CA PRO A 5 -67.58 -25.13 -10.81
C PRO A 5 -67.58 -23.60 -10.49
N ASP A 6 -66.79 -22.67 -11.01
CA ASP A 6 -65.65 -22.56 -11.94
C ASP A 6 -65.19 -21.09 -11.81
N GLY A 7 -63.95 -20.77 -12.21
CA GLY A 7 -63.63 -19.36 -12.53
C GLY A 7 -62.16 -18.98 -12.49
N CYS A 8 -61.37 -19.49 -13.42
CA CYS A 8 -60.01 -19.07 -13.74
C CYS A 8 -59.83 -17.56 -13.94
N SER A 9 -58.70 -17.01 -13.50
CA SER A 9 -57.71 -16.37 -14.40
C SER A 9 -56.52 -15.77 -13.64
N GLY A 10 -55.30 -15.98 -14.15
CA GLY A 10 -54.22 -14.99 -13.99
C GLY A 10 -52.92 -15.43 -13.32
N SER A 11 -52.15 -16.26 -14.01
CA SER A 11 -50.69 -16.25 -14.14
C SER A 11 -49.84 -15.43 -13.14
N GLY A 12 -49.07 -16.13 -12.31
CA GLY A 12 -47.92 -15.59 -11.58
C GLY A 12 -46.90 -16.69 -11.34
N GLY A 13 -46.19 -17.10 -12.40
CA GLY A 13 -45.13 -18.11 -12.31
C GLY A 13 -44.00 -17.60 -11.42
N ALA A 14 -43.87 -18.18 -10.23
CA ALA A 14 -42.72 -17.99 -9.37
C ALA A 14 -41.51 -18.64 -10.04
N SER A 15 -40.59 -17.81 -10.54
CA SER A 15 -39.26 -18.23 -10.98
C SER A 15 -38.51 -18.79 -9.76
N PRO A 16 -37.95 -20.01 -9.79
CA PRO A 16 -37.13 -20.49 -8.69
C PRO A 16 -35.86 -19.63 -8.63
N ALA A 17 -35.58 -19.08 -7.44
CA ALA A 17 -34.36 -18.34 -7.16
C ALA A 17 -33.16 -19.14 -7.68
N LYS A 18 -32.44 -18.57 -8.65
CA LYS A 18 -31.16 -19.10 -9.11
C LYS A 18 -30.21 -19.08 -7.92
N GLN A 19 -29.95 -20.24 -7.35
CA GLN A 19 -28.81 -20.42 -6.46
C GLN A 19 -27.55 -19.96 -7.21
N PRO A 20 -26.69 -19.13 -6.60
CA PRO A 20 -25.41 -18.81 -7.20
C PRO A 20 -24.64 -20.10 -7.46
N PHE A 21 -24.27 -20.30 -8.72
CA PHE A 21 -23.47 -21.44 -9.19
C PHE A 21 -22.04 -21.25 -8.67
N PHE A 22 -21.80 -21.63 -7.41
CA PHE A 22 -20.46 -21.79 -6.90
C PHE A 22 -19.87 -23.05 -7.50
N PRO A 23 -18.65 -23.03 -8.07
CA PRO A 23 -17.95 -24.27 -8.32
C PRO A 23 -17.75 -24.94 -6.96
N MET A 24 -18.47 -26.03 -6.75
CA MET A 24 -18.25 -26.98 -5.66
C MET A 24 -16.75 -27.23 -5.62
N GLN A 25 -16.07 -26.84 -4.53
CA GLN A 25 -14.68 -27.18 -4.30
C GLN A 25 -14.58 -28.70 -4.42
N ARG A 26 -14.14 -29.18 -5.58
CA ARG A 26 -13.68 -30.57 -5.70
C ARG A 26 -12.59 -30.67 -4.65
N ARG A 27 -12.82 -31.47 -3.61
CA ARG A 27 -11.77 -31.94 -2.71
C ARG A 27 -10.83 -32.81 -3.55
N PHE A 28 -9.99 -32.16 -4.35
CA PHE A 28 -8.74 -32.77 -4.72
C PHE A 28 -7.96 -32.87 -3.42
N SER A 29 -7.67 -34.10 -3.01
CA SER A 29 -6.62 -34.37 -2.03
C SER A 29 -5.29 -34.02 -2.70
N SER A 30 -5.04 -32.73 -2.96
CA SER A 30 -3.73 -32.27 -3.39
C SER A 30 -2.81 -32.42 -2.19
N MET A 31 -1.82 -33.30 -2.30
CA MET A 31 -0.70 -33.31 -1.36
C MET A 31 -0.15 -31.89 -1.27
N ILE A 32 -0.08 -31.35 -0.06
CA ILE A 32 0.57 -30.08 0.21
C ILE A 32 2.05 -30.31 0.00
N GLU A 33 2.67 -29.50 -0.87
CA GLU A 33 4.08 -29.62 -1.17
C GLU A 33 4.86 -28.67 -0.25
N THR A 34 5.83 -29.21 0.49
CA THR A 34 6.78 -28.40 1.25
C THR A 34 7.92 -27.98 0.31
N ILE A 35 8.07 -26.68 0.08
CA ILE A 35 9.18 -26.18 -0.73
C ILE A 35 10.41 -26.02 0.15
N THR A 36 11.44 -26.83 -0.10
CA THR A 36 12.72 -26.74 0.62
C THR A 36 13.83 -26.06 -0.18
N ASP A 37 13.74 -26.07 -1.52
CA ASP A 37 14.64 -25.32 -2.40
C ASP A 37 13.89 -24.15 -3.04
N PHE A 38 14.11 -22.95 -2.51
CA PHE A 38 13.48 -21.74 -3.05
C PHE A 38 14.05 -21.34 -4.42
N ASN A 39 15.24 -21.79 -4.80
CA ASN A 39 15.80 -21.47 -6.11
C ASN A 39 15.00 -22.12 -7.25
N ALA A 40 14.30 -23.23 -6.98
CA ALA A 40 13.39 -23.86 -7.94
C ALA A 40 12.28 -22.90 -8.40
N LEU A 41 11.89 -21.93 -7.58
CA LEU A 41 10.91 -20.88 -7.93
C LEU A 41 11.45 -19.91 -9.00
N LEU A 42 12.77 -19.82 -9.15
CA LEU A 42 13.43 -18.99 -10.16
C LEU A 42 13.66 -19.73 -11.47
N THR A 43 13.88 -21.04 -11.40
CA THR A 43 14.23 -21.86 -12.57
C THR A 43 13.03 -22.53 -13.24
N ASP A 44 11.91 -22.71 -12.51
CA ASP A 44 10.68 -23.26 -13.11
C ASP A 44 9.89 -22.21 -13.91
N ASP A 45 10.06 -22.23 -15.23
CA ASP A 45 9.35 -21.37 -16.20
C ASP A 45 7.84 -21.58 -16.27
N ASN A 46 7.36 -22.71 -15.74
CA ASN A 46 5.95 -22.94 -15.57
C ASN A 46 5.38 -22.19 -14.37
N LEU A 47 6.16 -21.84 -13.33
CA LEU A 47 5.64 -21.05 -12.21
C LEU A 47 5.62 -19.56 -12.55
N VAL A 48 4.47 -18.91 -12.34
CA VAL A 48 4.29 -17.48 -12.67
C VAL A 48 4.13 -16.61 -11.44
N ALA A 49 3.61 -17.16 -10.35
CA ALA A 49 3.42 -16.44 -9.11
C ALA A 49 3.34 -17.36 -7.89
N ILE A 50 3.54 -16.77 -6.72
CA ILE A 50 3.14 -17.32 -5.43
C ILE A 50 2.03 -16.42 -4.90
N ARG A 51 0.96 -17.02 -4.36
CA ARG A 51 -0.21 -16.29 -3.87
C ARG A 51 -0.58 -16.74 -2.46
N LEU A 52 -1.03 -15.80 -1.65
CA LEU A 52 -1.74 -16.04 -0.40
C LEU A 52 -3.04 -15.22 -0.41
N THR A 53 -4.13 -15.81 0.09
CA THR A 53 -5.36 -15.08 0.41
C THR A 53 -5.70 -15.34 1.86
N GLN A 54 -5.75 -14.29 2.68
CA GLN A 54 -6.03 -14.36 4.11
C GLN A 54 -7.41 -13.78 4.37
N ARG A 55 -8.27 -14.52 5.06
CA ARG A 55 -9.53 -13.96 5.55
C ARG A 55 -9.28 -13.11 6.77
N LEU A 56 -9.93 -11.96 6.81
CA LEU A 56 -9.87 -11.03 7.93
C LEU A 56 -11.25 -10.88 8.56
N ALA A 57 -11.27 -10.47 9.82
CA ALA A 57 -12.48 -10.08 10.53
C ALA A 57 -12.22 -8.78 11.31
N PRO A 58 -13.25 -7.93 11.51
CA PRO A 58 -13.18 -6.87 12.51
C PRO A 58 -12.92 -7.46 13.90
N ILE A 59 -12.29 -6.69 14.78
CA ILE A 59 -12.09 -7.12 16.17
C ILE A 59 -13.41 -7.16 16.96
N THR A 60 -14.40 -6.40 16.52
CA THR A 60 -15.74 -6.30 17.10
C THR A 60 -16.73 -7.15 16.32
N ASP A 61 -17.87 -7.46 16.95
CA ASP A 61 -18.96 -8.19 16.30
C ASP A 61 -19.78 -7.31 15.33
N THR A 62 -19.44 -6.02 15.19
CA THR A 62 -20.11 -5.17 14.21
C THR A 62 -19.58 -5.47 12.80
N PRO A 63 -20.47 -5.71 11.83
CA PRO A 63 -20.06 -5.96 10.46
C PRO A 63 -19.72 -4.66 9.69
N VAL A 64 -19.80 -3.50 10.35
CA VAL A 64 -19.49 -2.20 9.78
C VAL A 64 -18.02 -1.86 10.01
N ILE A 65 -17.29 -1.60 8.94
CA ILE A 65 -15.91 -1.12 8.96
C ILE A 65 -15.78 0.21 8.23
N PHE A 66 -14.66 0.91 8.45
CA PHE A 66 -14.42 2.25 7.88
C PHE A 66 -13.28 2.23 6.85
N PRO A 67 -13.59 2.18 5.53
CA PRO A 67 -12.59 2.28 4.47
C PRO A 67 -11.91 3.66 4.43
N PRO A 68 -10.75 3.80 3.74
CA PRO A 68 -10.19 5.10 3.43
C PRO A 68 -11.17 5.94 2.60
N THR A 69 -11.23 7.24 2.91
CA THR A 69 -11.93 8.24 2.10
C THR A 69 -10.96 8.93 1.15
N TYR A 70 -11.36 9.02 -0.11
CA TYR A 70 -10.64 9.70 -1.18
C TYR A 70 -11.33 11.00 -1.54
N ALA A 71 -10.53 12.00 -1.94
CA ALA A 71 -11.04 13.30 -2.34
C ALA A 71 -12.08 13.16 -3.46
N ASN A 72 -13.21 13.86 -3.32
CA ASN A 72 -14.31 13.96 -4.29
C ASN A 72 -15.10 12.66 -4.60
N ILE A 73 -14.63 11.49 -4.18
CA ILE A 73 -15.31 10.20 -4.49
C ILE A 73 -15.77 9.45 -3.24
N GLY A 74 -15.30 9.80 -2.04
CA GLY A 74 -15.65 9.08 -0.82
C GLY A 74 -14.92 7.73 -0.74
N TYR A 75 -15.64 6.62 -0.60
CA TYR A 75 -15.02 5.30 -0.61
C TYR A 75 -14.73 4.83 -2.04
N ASP A 76 -13.57 4.19 -2.24
CA ASP A 76 -13.21 3.56 -3.52
C ASP A 76 -13.99 2.26 -3.71
N ILE A 77 -15.18 2.38 -4.33
CA ILE A 77 -16.13 1.29 -4.55
C ILE A 77 -16.23 0.96 -6.04
N THR A 78 -16.01 -0.31 -6.37
CA THR A 78 -16.34 -0.89 -7.67
C THR A 78 -17.71 -1.57 -7.60
N THR A 79 -18.60 -1.26 -8.55
CA THR A 79 -19.89 -1.96 -8.72
C THR A 79 -19.83 -2.82 -9.98
N PHE A 80 -20.06 -4.12 -9.84
CA PHE A 80 -20.11 -5.07 -10.95
C PHE A 80 -21.49 -5.07 -11.64
N SER A 81 -21.57 -5.68 -12.82
CA SER A 81 -22.81 -5.73 -13.63
C SER A 81 -23.97 -6.49 -12.96
N ASP A 82 -23.67 -7.36 -12.00
CA ASP A 82 -24.65 -8.09 -11.20
C ASP A 82 -25.10 -7.32 -9.94
N GLY A 83 -24.58 -6.10 -9.73
CA GLY A 83 -24.85 -5.27 -8.57
C GLY A 83 -23.93 -5.51 -7.37
N THR A 84 -23.03 -6.51 -7.44
CA THR A 84 -22.04 -6.75 -6.38
C THR A 84 -21.16 -5.53 -6.20
N LYS A 85 -20.98 -5.08 -4.95
CA LYS A 85 -20.09 -3.97 -4.62
C LYS A 85 -18.84 -4.48 -3.91
N VAL A 86 -17.69 -3.96 -4.31
CA VAL A 86 -16.40 -4.25 -3.69
C VAL A 86 -15.74 -2.93 -3.33
N VAL A 87 -15.22 -2.84 -2.12
CA VAL A 87 -14.56 -1.63 -1.63
C VAL A 87 -13.11 -1.93 -1.26
N THR A 88 -12.22 -1.01 -1.62
CA THR A 88 -10.82 -1.05 -1.20
C THR A 88 -10.71 -0.67 0.27
N ILE A 89 -10.22 -1.58 1.10
CA ILE A 89 -9.98 -1.34 2.54
C ILE A 89 -8.53 -0.91 2.76
N ASP A 90 -7.61 -1.56 2.05
CA ASP A 90 -6.22 -1.13 2.00
C ASP A 90 -5.65 -1.30 0.60
N SER A 91 -5.21 -0.18 0.02
CA SER A 91 -4.77 -0.13 -1.38
C SER A 91 -3.39 -0.75 -1.57
N ILE A 92 -3.02 -1.05 -2.81
CA ILE A 92 -1.70 -1.62 -3.14
C ILE A 92 -0.55 -0.74 -2.64
N PRO A 93 -0.53 0.59 -2.87
CA PRO A 93 0.54 1.44 -2.34
C PRO A 93 0.55 1.49 -0.81
N SER A 94 -0.63 1.50 -0.18
CA SER A 94 -0.74 1.57 1.28
C SER A 94 -0.24 0.27 1.95
N GLN A 95 -0.55 -0.89 1.38
CA GLN A 95 0.03 -2.16 1.84
C GLN A 95 1.56 -2.21 1.65
N ALA A 96 2.09 -1.67 0.55
CA ALA A 96 3.54 -1.55 0.39
C ALA A 96 4.16 -0.66 1.48
N ASN A 97 3.55 0.48 1.79
CA ASN A 97 4.01 1.40 2.84
C ASN A 97 3.93 0.79 4.26
N ARG A 98 3.14 -0.28 4.46
CA ARG A 98 3.10 -1.03 5.72
C ARG A 98 4.13 -2.16 5.78
N LEU A 99 4.42 -2.79 4.63
CA LEU A 99 5.36 -3.91 4.53
C LEU A 99 6.81 -3.44 4.47
N GLU A 100 7.08 -2.33 3.80
CA GLU A 100 8.45 -1.83 3.58
C GLU A 100 9.19 -1.47 4.88
N PRO A 101 8.56 -0.81 5.87
CA PRO A 101 9.21 -0.54 7.16
C PRO A 101 9.54 -1.79 7.98
N LEU A 102 8.94 -2.96 7.70
CA LEU A 102 9.27 -4.20 8.41
C LEU A 102 10.71 -4.66 8.12
N LEU A 103 11.29 -4.24 6.99
CA LEU A 103 12.68 -4.51 6.63
C LEU A 103 13.66 -3.58 7.37
N TYR A 104 13.16 -2.56 8.08
CA TYR A 104 14.00 -1.70 8.89
C TYR A 104 14.54 -2.45 10.10
N THR A 105 15.82 -2.24 10.41
CA THR A 105 16.44 -2.76 11.61
C THR A 105 17.21 -1.66 12.33
N LYS A 106 17.09 -1.64 13.65
CA LYS A 106 17.92 -0.79 14.54
C LYS A 106 19.19 -1.51 15.00
N ASP A 107 19.35 -2.76 14.60
CA ASP A 107 20.52 -3.54 14.94
C ASP A 107 21.77 -2.89 14.33
N LYS A 108 22.84 -2.80 15.11
CA LYS A 108 24.14 -2.30 14.64
C LYS A 108 24.97 -3.41 13.97
N GLN A 109 24.56 -4.66 14.14
CA GLN A 109 25.16 -5.82 13.49
C GLN A 109 24.72 -5.86 12.03
N THR A 110 25.57 -5.35 11.16
CA THR A 110 25.37 -5.29 9.71
C THR A 110 25.15 -6.66 9.06
N GLU A 111 25.58 -7.73 9.74
CA GLU A 111 25.39 -9.12 9.34
C GLU A 111 23.94 -9.62 9.46
N ASN A 112 23.06 -8.88 10.15
CA ASN A 112 21.65 -9.23 10.28
C ASN A 112 20.77 -8.45 9.30
N TRP A 113 21.35 -7.47 8.60
CA TRP A 113 20.62 -6.55 7.73
C TRP A 113 20.21 -7.24 6.43
N LEU A 114 18.90 -7.26 6.18
CA LEU A 114 18.35 -7.74 4.90
C LEU A 114 18.40 -6.66 3.82
N VAL A 115 18.30 -5.39 4.19
CA VAL A 115 18.41 -4.22 3.30
C VAL A 115 19.20 -3.11 4.00
N PRO A 116 19.77 -2.14 3.27
CA PRO A 116 20.44 -0.99 3.88
C PRO A 116 19.43 -0.10 4.64
N PRO A 117 19.57 0.12 5.97
CA PRO A 117 18.70 0.99 6.76
C PRO A 117 19.06 2.47 6.60
N VAL A 118 19.00 2.97 5.37
CA VAL A 118 19.28 4.38 5.04
C VAL A 118 18.35 5.31 5.83
N THR A 119 18.95 6.29 6.51
CA THR A 119 18.24 7.30 7.30
C THR A 119 18.50 8.69 6.72
N LEU A 120 17.44 9.40 6.37
CA LEU A 120 17.49 10.78 5.89
C LEU A 120 17.40 11.73 7.08
N VAL A 121 18.35 12.65 7.23
CA VAL A 121 18.40 13.58 8.36
C VAL A 121 18.05 14.99 7.89
N PHE A 122 16.88 15.48 8.30
CA PHE A 122 16.35 16.80 7.93
C PHE A 122 16.79 17.91 8.89
N SER A 123 17.02 17.57 10.17
CA SER A 123 17.56 18.50 11.16
C SER A 123 18.33 17.74 12.23
N HIS A 124 19.51 18.27 12.58
CA HIS A 124 20.32 17.82 13.72
C HIS A 124 19.98 18.60 15.01
N GLU A 125 19.21 19.68 14.92
CA GLU A 125 18.76 20.47 16.08
C GLU A 125 17.67 19.74 16.86
N SER A 126 17.38 20.17 18.09
CA SER A 126 16.32 19.55 18.91
C SER A 126 14.94 20.17 18.60
N PRO A 127 13.92 19.36 18.26
CA PRO A 127 13.95 17.91 18.12
C PRO A 127 14.60 17.45 16.79
N ARG A 128 15.42 16.40 16.85
CA ARG A 128 16.05 15.79 15.66
C ARG A 128 14.96 15.29 14.73
N ILE A 129 15.03 15.67 13.45
CA ILE A 129 14.04 15.28 12.43
C ILE A 129 14.73 14.35 11.44
N GLN A 130 14.24 13.12 11.35
CA GLN A 130 14.76 12.10 10.44
C GLN A 130 13.65 11.17 9.96
N ALA A 131 13.86 10.50 8.83
CA ALA A 131 12.97 9.47 8.32
C ALA A 131 13.80 8.34 7.69
N SER A 132 13.31 7.10 7.74
CA SER A 132 13.93 6.01 6.98
C SER A 132 13.59 6.14 5.51
N LEU A 133 14.52 5.78 4.61
CA LEU A 133 14.22 5.65 3.17
C LEU A 133 13.05 4.68 2.92
N LEU A 134 12.85 3.70 3.80
CA LEU A 134 11.77 2.71 3.76
C LEU A 134 10.38 3.31 4.06
N GLU A 135 10.32 4.53 4.57
CA GLU A 135 9.08 5.26 4.89
C GLU A 135 8.72 6.30 3.81
N ILE A 136 9.60 6.51 2.82
CA ILE A 136 9.39 7.50 1.76
C ILE A 136 8.57 6.90 0.62
N GLY A 137 7.41 7.49 0.32
CA GLY A 137 6.44 6.92 -0.62
C GLY A 137 6.95 6.72 -2.06
N HIS A 138 7.84 7.60 -2.54
CA HIS A 138 8.49 7.49 -3.86
C HIS A 138 9.81 6.68 -3.82
N ARG A 139 10.20 6.17 -2.64
CA ARG A 139 11.39 5.34 -2.41
C ARG A 139 12.65 6.01 -2.97
N ALA A 140 13.51 5.25 -3.65
CA ALA A 140 14.71 5.78 -4.30
C ALA A 140 14.44 6.82 -5.39
N ALA A 141 13.22 6.90 -5.93
CA ALA A 141 12.84 7.86 -6.96
C ALA A 141 12.26 9.17 -6.37
N ASP A 142 12.27 9.33 -5.05
CA ASP A 142 11.84 10.57 -4.41
C ASP A 142 12.80 11.72 -4.74
N ALA A 143 12.24 12.91 -5.00
CA ALA A 143 13.04 14.07 -5.39
C ALA A 143 13.97 14.57 -4.27
N ILE A 144 13.55 14.45 -3.01
CA ILE A 144 14.38 14.82 -1.86
C ILE A 144 15.57 13.86 -1.76
N VAL A 145 15.34 12.57 -1.99
CA VAL A 145 16.40 11.56 -1.99
C VAL A 145 17.36 11.80 -3.15
N LEU A 146 16.85 11.94 -4.38
CA LEU A 146 17.67 12.04 -5.59
C LEU A 146 18.46 13.34 -5.71
N TYR A 147 17.93 14.45 -5.20
CA TYR A 147 18.50 15.78 -5.44
C TYR A 147 18.84 16.53 -4.16
N GLY A 148 18.47 15.98 -3.01
CA GLY A 148 18.69 16.59 -1.70
C GLY A 148 19.67 15.81 -0.83
N THR A 149 20.27 14.73 -1.31
CA THR A 149 21.24 13.93 -0.53
C THR A 149 22.43 13.50 -1.39
N ASP A 150 23.56 13.22 -0.75
CA ASP A 150 24.75 12.71 -1.43
C ASP A 150 24.52 11.32 -2.06
N LEU A 151 23.62 10.52 -1.47
CA LEU A 151 23.17 9.23 -2.02
C LEU A 151 22.51 9.38 -3.40
N GLY A 152 21.93 10.55 -3.67
CA GLY A 152 21.20 10.83 -4.90
C GLY A 152 22.05 10.60 -6.17
N SER A 153 23.35 10.90 -6.12
CA SER A 153 24.24 10.71 -7.27
C SER A 153 24.44 9.24 -7.63
N ASP A 154 24.54 8.36 -6.63
CA ASP A 154 24.70 6.92 -6.84
C ASP A 154 23.38 6.27 -7.25
N LEU A 155 22.25 6.73 -6.71
CA LEU A 155 20.93 6.32 -7.17
C LEU A 155 20.67 6.71 -8.63
N GLN A 156 21.07 7.90 -9.05
CA GLN A 156 20.94 8.32 -10.45
C GLN A 156 21.79 7.44 -11.39
N LYS A 157 23.02 7.07 -11.00
CA LYS A 157 23.84 6.11 -11.75
C LYS A 157 23.15 4.75 -11.81
N ALA A 158 22.65 4.25 -10.68
CA ALA A 158 21.94 2.98 -10.61
C ALA A 158 20.67 2.95 -11.48
N PHE A 159 19.93 4.06 -11.56
CA PHE A 159 18.79 4.17 -12.47
C PHE A 159 19.22 4.16 -13.94
N LYS A 160 20.34 4.80 -14.30
CA LYS A 160 20.91 4.72 -15.66
C LYS A 160 21.35 3.31 -16.01
N ASP A 161 22.03 2.61 -15.10
CA ASP A 161 22.41 1.21 -15.29
C ASP A 161 21.16 0.33 -15.51
N LEU A 162 20.08 0.61 -14.78
CA LEU A 162 18.81 -0.06 -14.97
C LEU A 162 18.15 0.24 -16.33
N GLN A 163 18.29 1.45 -16.88
CA GLN A 163 17.87 1.75 -18.26
C GLN A 163 18.57 0.84 -19.27
N HIS A 164 19.84 0.51 -19.00
CA HIS A 164 20.66 -0.39 -19.82
C HIS A 164 20.48 -1.87 -19.45
N GLY A 165 19.53 -2.21 -18.59
CA GLY A 165 19.15 -3.58 -18.24
C GLY A 165 19.85 -4.15 -17.01
N ASN A 166 20.72 -3.40 -16.34
CA ASN A 166 21.40 -3.83 -15.13
C ASN A 166 20.71 -3.28 -13.86
N ALA A 167 19.92 -4.13 -13.20
CA ALA A 167 19.22 -3.80 -11.97
C ALA A 167 20.05 -4.01 -10.70
N TYR A 168 21.24 -4.60 -10.82
CA TYR A 168 22.08 -4.97 -9.68
C TYR A 168 22.49 -3.77 -8.81
N PRO A 169 23.00 -2.64 -9.37
CA PRO A 169 23.39 -1.49 -8.55
C PRO A 169 22.24 -0.90 -7.75
N LEU A 170 21.03 -0.85 -8.35
CA LEU A 170 19.84 -0.37 -7.64
C LEU A 170 19.43 -1.32 -6.52
N ALA A 171 19.61 -2.62 -6.70
CA ALA A 171 19.36 -3.61 -5.65
C ALA A 171 20.36 -3.51 -4.49
N CYS A 172 21.61 -3.11 -4.75
CA CYS A 172 22.59 -2.86 -3.68
C CYS A 172 22.18 -1.69 -2.79
N ILE A 173 21.63 -0.61 -3.38
CA ILE A 173 21.33 0.64 -2.66
C ILE A 173 19.90 0.65 -2.09
N ALA A 174 18.90 0.32 -2.92
CA ALA A 174 17.47 0.45 -2.60
C ALA A 174 16.65 -0.72 -3.15
N PRO A 175 16.89 -1.96 -2.67
CA PRO A 175 16.23 -3.17 -3.18
C PRO A 175 14.71 -3.13 -3.06
N THR A 176 14.20 -2.41 -2.06
CA THR A 176 12.75 -2.25 -1.83
C THR A 176 12.06 -1.50 -2.97
N SER A 177 12.79 -0.66 -3.72
CA SER A 177 12.27 -0.01 -4.93
C SER A 177 11.94 -1.04 -6.03
N LEU A 178 12.76 -2.09 -6.17
CA LEU A 178 12.48 -3.19 -7.09
C LEU A 178 11.39 -4.13 -6.53
N LEU A 179 11.39 -4.37 -5.22
CA LEU A 179 10.41 -5.24 -4.57
C LEU A 179 8.98 -4.70 -4.66
N PHE A 180 8.79 -3.42 -4.29
CA PHE A 180 7.48 -2.76 -4.20
C PHE A 180 7.16 -1.86 -5.40
N GLY A 181 8.04 -1.83 -6.39
CA GLY A 181 7.92 -1.03 -7.60
C GLY A 181 8.16 0.47 -7.38
N PHE A 182 8.60 1.13 -8.45
CA PHE A 182 8.85 2.57 -8.46
C PHE A 182 8.56 3.16 -9.84
N TRP A 183 8.50 4.49 -9.88
CA TRP A 183 8.45 5.26 -11.12
C TRP A 183 9.33 6.51 -10.98
N ASP A 184 10.47 6.48 -11.67
CA ASP A 184 11.40 7.61 -11.78
C ASP A 184 10.99 8.51 -12.94
N SER A 185 9.89 9.25 -12.76
CA SER A 185 9.35 10.11 -13.82
C SER A 185 10.18 11.37 -14.09
N ARG A 186 11.14 11.69 -13.23
CA ARG A 186 11.88 12.96 -13.22
C ARG A 186 13.33 12.82 -13.67
N GLY A 187 13.92 11.64 -13.53
CA GLY A 187 15.23 11.31 -14.07
C GLY A 187 15.10 10.51 -15.36
N THR A 188 15.15 9.19 -15.21
CA THR A 188 15.32 8.23 -16.30
C THR A 188 14.03 7.81 -17.00
N GLY A 189 12.86 8.19 -16.47
CA GLY A 189 11.55 7.71 -16.94
C GLY A 189 11.29 6.24 -16.59
N GLN A 190 12.21 5.54 -15.93
CA GLN A 190 12.08 4.11 -15.67
C GLN A 190 10.92 3.83 -14.72
N LYS A 191 10.14 2.82 -15.10
CA LYS A 191 9.04 2.30 -14.29
C LYS A 191 9.23 0.80 -14.13
N ARG A 192 9.12 0.32 -12.90
CA ARG A 192 9.18 -1.13 -12.62
C ARG A 192 7.91 -1.59 -11.91
N PRO A 193 7.29 -2.70 -12.36
CA PRO A 193 6.16 -3.28 -11.65
C PRO A 193 6.61 -3.83 -10.31
N ARG A 194 5.66 -4.07 -9.42
CA ARG A 194 5.91 -4.66 -8.11
C ARG A 194 6.20 -6.16 -8.25
N ILE A 195 7.24 -6.64 -7.56
CA ILE A 195 7.46 -8.07 -7.36
C ILE A 195 6.49 -8.57 -6.28
N LEU A 196 6.43 -7.88 -5.14
CA LEU A 196 5.50 -8.17 -4.06
C LEU A 196 4.33 -7.18 -4.10
N ARG A 197 3.10 -7.71 -4.20
CA ARG A 197 1.87 -6.93 -4.18
C ARG A 197 0.94 -7.47 -3.10
N ALA A 198 0.44 -6.60 -2.24
CA ALA A 198 -0.63 -6.93 -1.31
C ALA A 198 -1.78 -5.90 -1.40
N GLN A 199 -3.00 -6.29 -1.05
CA GLN A 199 -4.17 -5.41 -0.96
C GLN A 199 -5.23 -6.02 -0.04
N ILE A 200 -6.07 -5.20 0.60
CA ILE A 200 -7.22 -5.64 1.38
C ILE A 200 -8.50 -5.12 0.73
N ARG A 201 -9.47 -6.01 0.50
CA ARG A 201 -10.78 -5.66 -0.07
C ARG A 201 -11.90 -6.32 0.70
N ALA A 202 -13.02 -5.61 0.79
CA ALA A 202 -14.28 -6.16 1.26
C ALA A 202 -15.24 -6.35 0.08
N TRP A 203 -15.86 -7.51 0.01
CA TRP A 203 -16.79 -7.91 -1.04
C TRP A 203 -18.22 -7.95 -0.53
N ASP A 204 -19.16 -7.72 -1.44
CA ASP A 204 -20.59 -7.66 -1.17
C ASP A 204 -20.87 -6.71 0.00
N ILE A 205 -20.66 -5.42 -0.26
CA ILE A 205 -20.78 -4.37 0.74
C ILE A 205 -22.02 -3.52 0.56
N GLU A 206 -22.53 -3.01 1.67
CA GLU A 206 -23.55 -1.98 1.71
C GLU A 206 -22.97 -0.73 2.36
N VAL A 207 -23.08 0.42 1.68
CA VAL A 207 -22.60 1.69 2.24
C VAL A 207 -23.57 2.12 3.33
N VAL A 208 -23.05 2.30 4.53
CA VAL A 208 -23.79 2.84 5.66
C VAL A 208 -23.61 4.34 5.69
N TYR A 209 -24.69 5.05 5.97
CA TYR A 209 -24.67 6.49 6.18
C TYR A 209 -25.01 6.78 7.63
N THR A 210 -24.35 7.77 8.19
CA THR A 210 -24.54 8.18 9.58
C THR A 210 -24.88 9.66 9.64
N ALA A 211 -25.26 10.12 10.82
CA ALA A 211 -25.31 11.54 11.15
C ALA A 211 -24.48 11.75 12.41
N SER A 212 -23.73 12.84 12.46
CA SER A 212 -23.00 13.24 13.65
C SER A 212 -23.14 14.74 13.83
N GLN A 213 -23.03 15.22 15.07
CA GLN A 213 -23.05 16.66 15.33
C GLN A 213 -21.94 16.98 16.31
N TYR A 214 -21.01 17.81 15.87
CA TYR A 214 -20.17 18.54 16.81
C TYR A 214 -20.99 19.69 17.38
N ARG A 215 -21.13 19.72 18.70
CA ARG A 215 -21.67 20.86 19.43
C ARG A 215 -20.53 21.65 20.02
N SER A 216 -20.43 22.92 19.65
CA SER A 216 -19.41 23.78 20.19
C SER A 216 -19.80 24.26 21.58
N VAL A 217 -18.81 24.63 22.38
CA VAL A 217 -19.04 25.24 23.70
C VAL A 217 -19.68 26.63 23.62
N TRP A 218 -19.92 27.14 22.40
CA TRP A 218 -20.55 28.42 22.13
C TRP A 218 -21.93 28.55 22.80
N GLU A 219 -22.67 27.44 22.87
CA GLU A 219 -23.99 27.39 23.52
C GLU A 219 -23.92 27.75 25.01
N TYR A 220 -22.80 27.49 25.69
CA TYR A 220 -22.61 27.79 27.11
C TYR A 220 -22.13 29.21 27.39
N LEU A 221 -21.71 29.95 26.36
CA LEU A 221 -21.25 31.33 26.52
C LEU A 221 -22.43 32.28 26.69
N ASN A 222 -22.27 33.25 27.59
CA ASN A 222 -23.23 34.35 27.70
C ASN A 222 -23.05 35.36 26.55
N GLU A 223 -23.97 36.32 26.44
CA GLU A 223 -24.03 37.24 25.31
C GLU A 223 -22.79 38.15 25.19
N SER A 224 -22.24 38.63 26.32
CA SER A 224 -21.03 39.47 26.30
C SER A 224 -19.79 38.68 25.87
N GLN A 225 -19.67 37.43 26.29
CA GLN A 225 -18.59 36.53 25.86
C GLN A 225 -18.69 36.21 24.36
N ARG A 226 -19.90 35.91 23.86
CA ARG A 226 -20.13 35.66 22.43
C ARG A 226 -19.76 36.88 21.58
N GLN A 227 -20.21 38.06 22.00
CA GLN A 227 -19.92 39.31 21.30
C GLN A 227 -18.41 39.59 21.23
N SER A 228 -17.69 39.41 22.35
CA SER A 228 -16.24 39.59 22.39
C SER A 228 -15.50 38.67 21.42
N ILE A 229 -15.94 37.41 21.29
CA ILE A 229 -15.32 36.45 20.38
C ILE A 229 -15.69 36.76 18.92
N ASP A 230 -16.94 37.11 18.62
CA ASP A 230 -17.35 37.50 17.27
C ASP A 230 -16.58 38.73 16.78
N ASP A 231 -16.35 39.70 17.66
CA ASP A 231 -15.54 40.88 17.36
C ASP A 231 -14.07 40.51 17.11
N ALA A 232 -13.52 39.58 17.90
CA ALA A 232 -12.16 39.07 17.70
C ALA A 232 -12.02 38.30 16.38
N VAL A 233 -13.00 37.47 16.01
CA VAL A 233 -13.01 36.70 14.75
C VAL A 233 -13.14 37.62 13.53
N LYS A 234 -13.95 38.70 13.63
CA LYS A 234 -14.16 39.64 12.53
C LYS A 234 -12.99 40.63 12.34
N ASN A 235 -12.42 41.11 13.45
CA ASN A 235 -11.45 42.22 13.47
C ASN A 235 -10.00 41.78 13.74
N GLY A 236 -9.74 40.48 13.88
CA GLY A 236 -8.41 39.93 14.14
C GLY A 236 -7.41 40.23 13.01
N LYS A 237 -6.28 40.87 13.35
CA LYS A 237 -5.22 41.28 12.42
C LYS A 237 -4.57 40.15 11.61
N LYS A 238 -4.77 38.88 12.00
CA LYS A 238 -4.18 37.70 11.35
C LYS A 238 -5.11 36.98 10.35
N SER A 239 -6.34 37.47 10.16
CA SER A 239 -7.31 36.79 9.29
C SER A 239 -7.20 37.32 7.85
N ALA A 240 -6.38 36.64 7.04
CA ALA A 240 -6.01 37.09 5.69
C ALA A 240 -7.09 36.78 4.65
N ASN A 241 -8.01 35.85 4.93
CA ASN A 241 -9.06 35.44 4.00
C ASN A 241 -10.45 35.39 4.66
N ALA A 242 -11.50 35.40 3.84
CA ALA A 242 -12.89 35.39 4.29
C ALA A 242 -13.30 34.10 5.03
N SER A 243 -12.53 33.01 4.88
CA SER A 243 -12.82 31.74 5.54
C SER A 243 -12.41 31.75 7.03
N GLU A 244 -11.32 32.43 7.37
CA GLU A 244 -10.81 32.59 8.74
C GLU A 244 -11.66 33.56 9.59
N LYS A 245 -12.50 34.38 8.94
CA LYS A 245 -13.49 35.26 9.58
C LYS A 245 -14.79 34.55 9.97
N LYS A 246 -14.83 33.22 9.88
CA LYS A 246 -15.97 32.39 10.26
C LYS A 246 -15.68 31.66 11.57
N ARG A 247 -16.67 31.56 12.46
CA ARG A 247 -16.59 30.77 13.71
C ARG A 247 -16.17 29.32 13.48
N SER A 248 -16.56 28.72 12.35
CA SER A 248 -16.19 27.35 11.98
C SER A 248 -14.69 27.15 11.76
N ALA A 249 -13.96 28.17 11.31
CA ALA A 249 -12.50 28.11 11.15
C ALA A 249 -11.76 27.97 12.50
N TRP A 250 -12.44 28.32 13.59
CA TRP A 250 -11.90 28.28 14.95
C TRP A 250 -12.56 27.18 15.81
N GLY A 251 -13.38 26.30 15.22
CA GLY A 251 -14.09 25.24 15.96
C GLY A 251 -15.18 25.76 16.90
N LEU A 252 -15.64 27.01 16.70
CA LEU A 252 -16.63 27.68 17.56
C LEU A 252 -18.06 27.58 17.03
N ALA A 253 -18.24 27.12 15.79
CA ALA A 253 -19.56 26.83 15.24
C ALA A 253 -19.91 25.36 15.46
N ASP A 254 -21.19 25.08 15.74
CA ASP A 254 -21.71 23.73 15.61
C ASP A 254 -21.52 23.25 14.17
N VAL A 255 -21.16 21.98 14.03
CA VAL A 255 -21.02 21.33 12.73
C VAL A 255 -21.95 20.12 12.71
N PRO A 256 -23.24 20.33 12.39
CA PRO A 256 -24.18 19.24 12.19
C PRO A 256 -23.89 18.56 10.84
N ASN A 257 -23.43 17.33 10.89
CA ASN A 257 -23.28 16.44 9.76
C ASN A 257 -24.59 15.63 9.64
N VAL A 258 -25.57 16.22 8.96
CA VAL A 258 -26.95 15.70 8.94
C VAL A 258 -27.14 14.72 7.79
N TYR A 259 -27.63 13.51 8.09
CA TYR A 259 -28.19 12.63 7.07
C TYR A 259 -29.48 13.26 6.52
N ARG A 260 -29.49 13.63 5.23
CA ARG A 260 -30.71 14.05 4.53
C ARG A 260 -31.05 12.99 3.48
N PRO A 261 -32.21 12.30 3.58
CA PRO A 261 -32.56 11.18 2.70
C PRO A 261 -32.48 11.50 1.19
N GLN A 262 -32.69 12.77 0.84
CA GLN A 262 -32.82 13.28 -0.53
C GLN A 262 -31.67 14.20 -0.99
N SER A 263 -30.65 14.47 -0.15
CA SER A 263 -29.50 15.25 -0.60
C SER A 263 -28.39 14.35 -1.15
N HIS A 264 -27.58 14.94 -2.02
CA HIS A 264 -26.36 14.31 -2.55
C HIS A 264 -25.24 14.33 -1.48
N ASP A 265 -25.43 15.11 -0.42
CA ASP A 265 -24.53 15.24 0.74
C ASP A 265 -24.87 14.19 1.82
N ARG A 266 -24.57 12.92 1.53
CA ARG A 266 -24.70 11.86 2.54
C ARG A 266 -23.38 11.67 3.28
N VAL A 267 -23.43 11.76 4.61
CA VAL A 267 -22.25 11.54 5.46
C VAL A 267 -21.96 10.04 5.53
N LEU A 268 -20.77 9.65 5.07
CA LEU A 268 -20.33 8.26 5.08
C LEU A 268 -20.19 7.75 6.53
N GLY A 269 -20.78 6.60 6.80
CA GLY A 269 -20.80 5.94 8.11
C GLY A 269 -20.17 4.56 8.11
N GLY A 270 -19.27 4.29 7.15
CA GLY A 270 -18.64 2.99 6.95
C GLY A 270 -19.34 2.13 5.92
N VAL A 271 -18.94 0.87 5.86
CA VAL A 271 -19.50 -0.16 4.99
C VAL A 271 -19.84 -1.40 5.80
N TRP A 272 -21.06 -1.91 5.64
CA TRP A 272 -21.44 -3.22 6.13
C TRP A 272 -20.91 -4.27 5.15
N VAL A 273 -20.00 -5.12 5.61
CA VAL A 273 -19.50 -6.27 4.83
C VAL A 273 -20.44 -7.46 4.96
N ARG A 274 -21.16 -7.83 3.88
CA ARG A 274 -22.02 -9.02 3.83
C ARG A 274 -21.27 -10.24 3.28
N GLY A 275 -20.28 -10.01 2.43
CA GLY A 275 -19.43 -11.04 1.87
C GLY A 275 -18.13 -11.22 2.65
N ARG A 276 -17.03 -11.35 1.90
CA ARG A 276 -15.70 -11.67 2.43
C ARG A 276 -14.83 -10.42 2.56
N LEU A 277 -14.06 -10.36 3.64
CA LEU A 277 -13.00 -9.39 3.86
C LEU A 277 -11.67 -10.14 3.73
N GLU A 278 -10.88 -9.81 2.71
CA GLU A 278 -9.70 -10.60 2.35
C GLU A 278 -8.50 -9.72 2.07
N ARG A 279 -7.34 -10.17 2.55
CA ARG A 279 -6.02 -9.70 2.11
C ARG A 279 -5.50 -10.65 1.04
N ASP A 280 -5.19 -10.12 -0.14
CA ASP A 280 -4.51 -10.85 -1.22
C ASP A 280 -3.04 -10.45 -1.25
N VAL A 281 -2.12 -11.42 -1.17
CA VAL A 281 -0.67 -11.24 -1.36
C VAL A 281 -0.22 -12.03 -2.59
N VAL A 282 0.60 -11.42 -3.44
CA VAL A 282 1.14 -12.03 -4.67
C VAL A 282 2.61 -11.68 -4.82
N ILE A 283 3.44 -12.71 -5.03
CA ILE A 283 4.83 -12.59 -5.48
C ILE A 283 4.87 -12.92 -6.97
N ASN A 284 5.26 -11.96 -7.80
CA ASN A 284 5.31 -12.07 -9.25
C ASN A 284 6.68 -12.61 -9.71
N LEU A 285 6.74 -13.91 -9.97
CA LEU A 285 7.97 -14.60 -10.39
C LEU A 285 8.37 -14.22 -11.83
N ILE A 286 7.43 -13.76 -12.67
CA ILE A 286 7.77 -13.27 -14.02
C ILE A 286 8.54 -11.96 -13.93
N ALA A 287 8.03 -10.99 -13.17
CA ALA A 287 8.67 -9.70 -13.00
C ALA A 287 10.05 -9.83 -12.33
N LEU A 288 10.17 -10.71 -11.34
CA LEU A 288 11.43 -11.00 -10.67
C LEU A 288 12.48 -11.55 -11.65
N ARG A 289 12.13 -12.57 -12.44
CA ARG A 289 13.07 -13.22 -13.38
C ARG A 289 13.45 -12.35 -14.58
N ALA A 290 12.65 -11.34 -14.88
CA ALA A 290 12.95 -10.35 -15.91
C ALA A 290 14.10 -9.40 -15.50
N LEU A 291 14.39 -9.25 -14.19
CA LEU A 291 15.51 -8.43 -13.73
C LEU A 291 16.84 -9.16 -13.97
N LYS A 292 17.83 -8.41 -14.45
CA LYS A 292 19.18 -8.90 -14.79
C LYS A 292 20.24 -8.05 -14.10
N GLY A 293 21.38 -8.67 -13.82
CA GLY A 293 22.62 -7.98 -13.48
C GLY A 293 23.47 -7.74 -14.73
N ALA A 294 24.72 -7.30 -14.56
CA ALA A 294 25.64 -7.13 -15.69
C ALA A 294 25.98 -8.46 -16.39
N ASP A 295 25.96 -9.57 -15.64
CA ASP A 295 26.25 -10.92 -16.12
C ASP A 295 25.34 -11.98 -15.46
N ALA A 296 25.58 -13.25 -15.77
CA ALA A 296 24.80 -14.37 -15.24
C ALA A 296 24.95 -14.55 -13.73
N GLN A 297 26.14 -14.27 -13.17
CA GLN A 297 26.41 -14.40 -11.74
C GLN A 297 25.66 -13.33 -10.95
N GLN A 298 25.77 -12.06 -11.36
CA GLN A 298 25.02 -10.96 -10.76
C GLN A 298 23.51 -11.14 -10.95
N THR A 299 23.09 -11.64 -12.11
CA THR A 299 21.67 -11.97 -12.35
C THR A 299 21.17 -13.00 -11.36
N ASN A 300 21.91 -14.09 -11.13
CA ASN A 300 21.53 -15.10 -10.17
C ASN A 300 21.47 -14.55 -8.74
N ALA A 301 22.50 -13.82 -8.31
CA ALA A 301 22.55 -13.19 -6.99
C ALA A 301 21.38 -12.22 -6.77
N LEU A 302 21.11 -11.34 -7.74
CA LEU A 302 20.00 -10.39 -7.72
C LEU A 302 18.64 -11.07 -7.55
N GLN A 303 18.36 -12.09 -8.37
CA GLN A 303 17.06 -12.75 -8.36
C GLN A 303 16.85 -13.53 -7.06
N ARG A 304 17.89 -14.21 -6.56
CA ARG A 304 17.85 -14.91 -5.27
C ARG A 304 17.62 -13.95 -4.12
N TYR A 305 18.32 -12.81 -4.11
CA TYR A 305 18.16 -11.77 -3.10
C TYR A 305 16.74 -11.19 -3.08
N LEU A 306 16.21 -10.77 -4.24
CA LEU A 306 14.86 -10.24 -4.34
C LEU A 306 13.78 -11.29 -4.01
N LEU A 307 14.02 -12.57 -4.32
CA LEU A 307 13.14 -13.66 -3.90
C LEU A 307 13.15 -13.83 -2.38
N GLY A 308 14.34 -13.80 -1.76
CA GLY A 308 14.49 -13.87 -0.31
C GLY A 308 13.73 -12.76 0.39
N LEU A 309 13.91 -11.52 -0.07
CA LEU A 309 13.16 -10.36 0.44
C LEU A 309 11.65 -10.50 0.22
N ALA A 310 11.21 -10.99 -0.95
CA ALA A 310 9.78 -11.14 -1.26
C ALA A 310 9.09 -12.21 -0.40
N LEU A 311 9.74 -13.37 -0.20
CA LEU A 311 9.24 -14.43 0.68
C LEU A 311 9.23 -13.97 2.13
N TRP A 312 10.33 -13.38 2.60
CA TRP A 312 10.45 -12.88 3.96
C TRP A 312 9.37 -11.85 4.27
N THR A 313 9.26 -10.82 3.43
CA THR A 313 8.29 -9.74 3.61
C THR A 313 6.85 -10.22 3.43
N GLY A 314 6.61 -11.07 2.43
CA GLY A 314 5.27 -11.58 2.13
C GLY A 314 4.68 -12.48 3.22
N THR A 315 5.54 -13.10 4.04
CA THR A 315 5.15 -13.97 5.17
C THR A 315 5.09 -13.26 6.52
N GLN A 316 5.37 -11.95 6.56
CA GLN A 316 5.21 -11.19 7.79
C GLN A 316 3.74 -10.91 8.10
N ASP A 317 3.41 -10.96 9.38
CA ASP A 317 2.13 -10.53 9.90
C ASP A 317 2.10 -9.00 10.01
N LEU A 318 0.97 -8.39 9.65
CA LEU A 318 0.78 -6.95 9.76
C LEU A 318 0.02 -6.59 11.03
N ASP A 319 0.37 -5.44 11.60
CA ASP A 319 -0.53 -4.74 12.52
C ASP A 319 -1.75 -4.23 11.72
N LEU A 320 -2.85 -4.96 11.85
CA LEU A 320 -4.09 -4.73 11.12
C LEU A 320 -4.96 -3.61 11.73
N TYR A 321 -4.34 -2.67 12.45
CA TYR A 321 -4.93 -1.37 12.76
C TYR A 321 -4.71 -0.44 11.57
N LEU A 322 -5.71 -0.36 10.68
CA LEU A 322 -5.55 0.38 9.43
C LEU A 322 -5.83 1.88 9.60
N ARG A 323 -6.87 2.20 10.38
CA ARG A 323 -7.36 3.53 10.75
C ARG A 323 -8.48 3.38 11.79
N GLU A 324 -8.93 4.48 12.37
CA GLU A 324 -10.08 4.48 13.28
C GLU A 324 -11.31 3.82 12.62
N GLY A 325 -11.99 2.92 13.36
CA GLY A 325 -13.08 2.10 12.83
C GLY A 325 -12.67 0.97 11.87
N CYS A 326 -11.37 0.70 11.72
CA CYS A 326 -10.86 -0.40 10.89
C CYS A 326 -9.71 -1.14 11.60
N LEU A 327 -10.00 -1.66 12.79
CA LEU A 327 -9.15 -2.59 13.52
C LEU A 327 -9.57 -4.03 13.17
N LEU A 328 -8.70 -4.74 12.45
CA LEU A 328 -8.96 -6.08 11.94
C LEU A 328 -8.03 -7.12 12.58
N ARG A 329 -8.36 -8.39 12.42
CA ARG A 329 -7.53 -9.54 12.75
C ARG A 329 -7.59 -10.57 11.62
N TYR A 330 -6.62 -11.49 11.60
CA TYR A 330 -6.74 -12.70 10.79
C TYR A 330 -7.87 -13.57 11.34
N ALA A 331 -8.76 -14.00 10.44
CA ALA A 331 -9.92 -14.82 10.79
C ALA A 331 -9.55 -16.31 10.88
N ASP A 332 -8.69 -16.76 9.97
CA ASP A 332 -8.19 -18.13 9.91
C ASP A 332 -6.90 -18.27 10.74
N PRO A 333 -6.65 -19.42 11.37
CA PRO A 333 -5.48 -19.64 12.21
C PRO A 333 -4.18 -19.88 11.42
N ASN A 334 -4.29 -20.26 10.14
CA ASN A 334 -3.17 -20.64 9.30
C ASN A 334 -3.28 -20.01 7.91
N ASP A 335 -2.12 -19.64 7.36
CA ASP A 335 -2.01 -19.17 5.99
C ASP A 335 -1.89 -20.35 5.02
N GLN A 336 -2.73 -20.36 3.97
CA GLN A 336 -2.58 -21.29 2.85
C GLN A 336 -1.97 -20.57 1.66
N TRP A 337 -0.70 -20.85 1.40
CA TRP A 337 0.00 -20.36 0.23
C TRP A 337 -0.19 -21.28 -0.96
N MET A 338 -0.16 -20.69 -2.15
CA MET A 338 -0.37 -21.38 -3.42
C MET A 338 0.76 -21.02 -4.39
N THR A 339 1.34 -22.02 -5.05
CA THR A 339 2.08 -21.80 -6.30
C THR A 339 1.10 -21.74 -7.45
N VAL A 340 1.32 -20.80 -8.36
CA VAL A 340 0.46 -20.56 -9.52
C VAL A 340 1.24 -20.93 -10.77
N PRO A 341 0.88 -22.02 -11.47
CA PRO A 341 1.49 -22.36 -12.74
C PRO A 341 0.95 -21.46 -13.86
N ARG A 342 1.67 -21.42 -14.98
CA ARG A 342 1.31 -20.71 -16.21
C ARG A 342 0.03 -21.28 -16.82
N ARG A 343 -0.17 -22.59 -16.66
CA ARG A 343 -1.35 -23.33 -17.08
C ARG A 343 -1.71 -24.36 -16.01
N GLY A 344 -3.00 -24.57 -15.79
CA GLY A 344 -3.51 -25.50 -14.78
C GLY A 344 -3.90 -24.81 -13.47
N ASP A 345 -4.24 -25.62 -12.48
CA ASP A 345 -4.76 -25.13 -11.19
C ASP A 345 -3.61 -24.75 -10.24
N PRO A 346 -3.80 -23.71 -9.39
CA PRO A 346 -2.87 -23.41 -8.30
C PRO A 346 -2.71 -24.60 -7.35
N ARG A 347 -1.50 -24.80 -6.83
CA ARG A 347 -1.16 -25.91 -5.93
C ARG A 347 -0.81 -25.38 -4.52
N PRO A 348 -1.37 -25.96 -3.45
CA PRO A 348 -1.05 -25.53 -2.10
C PRO A 348 0.38 -25.87 -1.73
N VAL A 349 1.03 -24.94 -1.03
CA VAL A 349 2.39 -25.11 -0.53
C VAL A 349 2.49 -24.63 0.91
N GLU A 350 3.36 -25.29 1.67
CA GLU A 350 3.70 -24.88 3.03
C GLU A 350 5.10 -24.30 3.06
N TRP A 351 5.25 -23.27 3.90
CA TRP A 351 6.52 -22.61 4.14
C TRP A 351 6.95 -22.81 5.58
N ASN A 352 8.25 -23.01 5.76
CA ASN A 352 8.88 -22.91 7.05
C ASN A 352 9.47 -21.48 7.19
N ARG A 353 8.98 -20.71 8.16
CA ARG A 353 9.43 -19.33 8.41
C ARG A 353 10.93 -19.27 8.74
N ASP A 354 11.48 -20.26 9.44
CA ASP A 354 12.91 -20.32 9.77
C ASP A 354 13.76 -20.55 8.52
N GLN A 355 13.29 -21.39 7.58
CA GLN A 355 13.95 -21.59 6.30
C GLN A 355 13.91 -20.33 5.42
N ILE A 356 12.78 -19.60 5.41
CA ILE A 356 12.67 -18.32 4.70
C ILE A 356 13.63 -17.30 5.32
N ASN A 357 13.70 -17.21 6.65
CA ASN A 357 14.63 -16.33 7.35
C ASN A 357 16.07 -16.66 6.98
N ALA A 358 16.45 -17.94 7.04
CA ALA A 358 17.79 -18.40 6.67
C ALA A 358 18.12 -18.08 5.20
N TYR A 359 17.19 -18.31 4.28
CA TYR A 359 17.37 -18.01 2.87
C TYR A 359 17.48 -16.51 2.58
N ALA A 360 16.66 -15.66 3.22
CA ALA A 360 16.76 -14.21 3.10
C ALA A 360 18.12 -13.71 3.63
N GLN A 361 18.60 -14.25 4.75
CA GLN A 361 19.93 -13.93 5.27
C GLN A 361 21.04 -14.38 4.31
N GLU A 362 21.03 -15.64 3.87
CA GLU A 362 22.02 -16.18 2.93
C GLU A 362 22.10 -15.33 1.65
N THR A 363 20.95 -14.99 1.06
CA THR A 363 20.90 -14.27 -0.22
C THR A 363 21.20 -12.77 -0.09
N ALA A 364 21.05 -12.19 1.09
CA ALA A 364 21.51 -10.82 1.38
C ALA A 364 23.04 -10.73 1.60
N ALA A 365 23.71 -11.84 1.94
CA ALA A 365 25.12 -11.82 2.31
C ALA A 365 26.06 -11.27 1.20
N PRO A 366 25.91 -11.62 -0.09
CA PRO A 366 26.73 -11.03 -1.14
C PRO A 366 26.60 -9.50 -1.21
N PHE A 367 25.38 -8.98 -1.12
CA PHE A 367 25.11 -7.53 -1.14
C PHE A 367 25.72 -6.82 0.08
N ARG A 368 25.64 -7.44 1.26
CA ARG A 368 26.29 -6.94 2.49
C ARG A 368 27.79 -6.73 2.34
N THR A 369 28.47 -7.61 1.59
CA THR A 369 29.92 -7.46 1.35
C THR A 369 30.26 -6.27 0.46
N GLU A 370 29.31 -5.79 -0.35
CA GLU A 370 29.50 -4.63 -1.23
C GLU A 370 29.15 -3.30 -0.55
N TRP A 371 28.26 -3.31 0.45
CA TRP A 371 27.78 -2.09 1.11
C TRP A 371 28.88 -1.16 1.66
N PRO A 372 30.00 -1.65 2.26
CA PRO A 372 31.10 -0.76 2.65
C PRO A 372 31.66 0.04 1.47
N THR A 373 31.76 -0.58 0.29
CA THR A 373 32.23 0.08 -0.93
C THR A 373 31.15 0.98 -1.54
N VAL A 374 29.89 0.55 -1.54
CA VAL A 374 28.76 1.30 -2.11
C VAL A 374 28.47 2.57 -1.31
N PHE A 375 28.50 2.50 0.02
CA PHE A 375 28.15 3.63 0.89
C PHE A 375 29.34 4.45 1.38
N GLY A 376 30.58 3.96 1.19
CA GLY A 376 31.81 4.70 1.45
C GLY A 376 31.85 5.31 2.85
N ASP A 377 32.05 6.63 2.92
CA ASP A 377 32.18 7.39 4.18
C ASP A 377 30.91 7.35 5.06
N TYR A 378 29.76 6.98 4.50
CA TYR A 378 28.52 6.83 5.24
C TYR A 378 28.37 5.46 5.90
N TRP A 379 29.20 4.48 5.53
CA TRP A 379 29.18 3.14 6.14
C TRP A 379 29.80 3.15 7.55
N PRO A 380 29.23 2.44 8.55
CA PRO A 380 27.99 1.65 8.49
C PRO A 380 26.73 2.41 8.93
N HIS A 381 26.82 3.72 9.20
CA HIS A 381 25.71 4.45 9.83
C HIS A 381 24.56 4.81 8.89
N LEU A 382 24.85 5.00 7.60
CA LEU A 382 23.89 5.30 6.52
C LEU A 382 22.98 6.50 6.82
N GLU A 383 23.50 7.49 7.54
CA GLU A 383 22.81 8.75 7.83
C GLU A 383 23.15 9.80 6.77
N TYR A 384 22.19 10.15 5.93
CA TYR A 384 22.37 11.12 4.84
C TYR A 384 21.69 12.45 5.20
N PRO A 385 22.45 13.54 5.40
CA PRO A 385 21.88 14.87 5.57
C PRO A 385 21.08 15.30 4.35
N VAL A 386 19.95 15.98 4.60
CA VAL A 386 19.09 16.51 3.55
C VAL A 386 19.41 18.00 3.30
N HIS A 387 19.85 18.31 2.10
CA HIS A 387 20.18 19.65 1.63
C HIS A 387 19.05 20.23 0.77
N ILE A 388 18.06 20.85 1.40
CA ILE A 388 16.86 21.39 0.72
C ILE A 388 17.21 22.43 -0.36
N GLU A 389 18.28 23.19 -0.19
CA GLU A 389 18.75 24.15 -1.19
C GLU A 389 19.14 23.47 -2.52
N GLY A 390 19.70 22.25 -2.45
CA GLY A 390 20.02 21.42 -3.62
C GLY A 390 18.77 21.03 -4.39
N VAL A 391 17.72 20.60 -3.68
CA VAL A 391 16.41 20.27 -4.27
C VAL A 391 15.81 21.49 -4.95
N ALA A 392 15.78 22.64 -4.27
CA ALA A 392 15.21 23.87 -4.80
C ALA A 392 15.94 24.37 -6.06
N ARG A 393 17.27 24.25 -6.11
CA ARG A 393 18.08 24.61 -7.28
C ARG A 393 17.75 23.72 -8.48
N THR A 394 17.69 22.41 -8.28
CA THR A 394 17.35 21.46 -9.35
C THR A 394 15.95 21.71 -9.90
N ILE A 395 14.96 21.98 -9.05
CA ILE A 395 13.59 22.30 -9.49
C ILE A 395 13.54 23.58 -10.32
N LYS A 396 14.29 24.62 -9.94
CA LYS A 396 14.34 25.88 -10.71
C LYS A 396 14.95 25.65 -12.10
N ASN A 397 16.05 24.91 -12.17
CA ASN A 397 16.70 24.63 -13.45
C ASN A 397 15.83 23.77 -14.38
N ALA A 398 15.09 22.80 -13.84
CA ALA A 398 14.16 21.99 -14.64
C ALA A 398 12.99 22.80 -15.24
N LYS A 399 12.57 23.90 -14.59
CA LYS A 399 11.56 24.80 -15.15
C LYS A 399 12.07 25.58 -16.36
N ASP A 400 13.34 25.99 -16.35
CA ASP A 400 13.96 26.68 -17.48
C ASP A 400 14.07 25.76 -18.71
N ASP A 401 14.30 24.46 -18.51
CA ASP A 401 14.30 23.48 -19.61
C ASP A 401 12.88 23.19 -20.13
N SER A 402 11.86 23.21 -19.26
CA SER A 402 10.45 23.00 -19.66
C SER A 402 9.82 24.18 -20.41
N LEU A 403 10.41 25.38 -20.31
CA LEU A 403 10.02 26.55 -21.10
C LEU A 403 10.46 26.46 -22.57
N ASN A 404 11.23 25.43 -22.95
CA ASN A 404 11.60 25.12 -24.34
C ASN A 404 10.82 23.94 -24.94
N LEU A 405 9.79 23.45 -24.25
CA LEU A 405 8.89 22.41 -24.74
C LEU A 405 7.44 22.91 -24.67
N GLU A 406 7.15 23.99 -25.41
CA GLU A 406 5.77 24.32 -25.79
C GLU A 406 5.34 23.42 -26.96
N ASP A 407 4.15 22.86 -26.81
CA ASP A 407 3.28 22.20 -27.80
C ASP A 407 3.75 20.88 -28.45
N ASP A 408 3.37 19.76 -27.82
CA ASP A 408 2.95 18.58 -28.57
C ASP A 408 1.67 18.00 -27.93
N PRO A 409 0.48 18.15 -28.57
CA PRO A 409 -0.77 17.64 -28.04
C PRO A 409 -0.90 16.15 -28.39
N ALA A 410 -1.07 15.31 -27.36
CA ALA A 410 -1.55 13.93 -27.51
C ALA A 410 -2.92 13.78 -26.83
#